data_AF-A0A1G3TVE1-F1
#
_entry.id   AF-A0A1G3TVE1-F1
#
_cell.length_a   1.000
_cell.length_b   1.000
_cell.length_c   1.000
_cell.angle_alpha   90.00
_cell.angle_beta   90.00
_cell.angle_gamma   90.00
#
_symmetry.space_group_name_H-M   'P 1'
#
loop_
_entity.id
_entity.type
_entity.pdbx_description
1 polymer ?
#
loop_
_entity_poly.entity_id
_entity_poly.type
_entity_poly.pdbx_seq_one_letter_code
_entity_poly.pdbx_strand_id
1 'polypeptide(L)'
;LYSIAKVESALDRYVVALSHTKMTPEQLRNLNSFLAKNGIESRQYTQVMSIKNKSKYEASKVVHFLYTNNYPRFDMGIMQINSIHKPLLDKAGISFYDLFDPKINIQVGAYVLATCFEKHKNNKDAINAYNGKVNDNPYSAKVFAEFKKLYSSYQKDRTKLYYRNPS
;
A
#
# COMPACT_ATOMS: atom_id res chain seq x y z
N LEU A 1 3.40 11.85 -1.82
CA LEU A 1 3.59 10.39 -1.69
C LEU A 1 2.41 9.74 -0.98
N TYR A 2 1.94 10.20 0.18
CA TYR A 2 0.75 9.60 0.80
C TYR A 2 -0.52 9.68 -0.04
N SER A 3 -0.69 10.75 -0.81
CA SER A 3 -1.82 10.96 -1.72
C SER A 3 -1.94 9.95 -2.86
N ILE A 4 -0.89 9.16 -3.12
CA ILE A 4 -0.86 8.17 -4.19
C ILE A 4 -0.83 6.73 -3.65
N ALA A 5 -0.66 6.56 -2.34
CA ALA A 5 -0.78 5.27 -1.68
C ALA A 5 -2.24 4.81 -1.75
N LYS A 6 -2.46 3.50 -1.75
CA LYS A 6 -3.81 2.96 -1.67
C LYS A 6 -4.49 3.45 -0.38
N VAL A 7 -5.67 4.06 -0.52
CA VAL A 7 -6.49 4.62 0.55
C VAL A 7 -6.84 3.60 1.65
N GLU A 8 -6.85 2.30 1.32
CA GLU A 8 -7.06 1.22 2.28
C GLU A 8 -5.98 1.14 3.35
N SER A 9 -4.80 1.75 3.11
CA SER A 9 -3.77 1.85 4.15
C SER A 9 -4.26 2.61 5.37
N ALA A 10 -5.10 3.65 5.20
CA ALA A 10 -5.49 4.58 6.26
C ALA A 10 -4.31 5.08 7.11
N LEU A 11 -3.10 5.18 6.51
CA LEU A 11 -1.83 5.47 7.17
C LEU A 11 -1.36 4.46 8.23
N ASP A 12 -1.97 3.28 8.28
CA ASP A 12 -1.57 2.18 9.14
C ASP A 12 -0.27 1.55 8.59
N ARG A 13 0.76 1.56 9.43
CA ARG A 13 2.09 1.05 9.09
C ARG A 13 2.18 -0.48 9.14
N TYR A 14 1.23 -1.17 9.77
CA TYR A 14 1.21 -2.61 9.94
C TYR A 14 0.09 -3.29 9.17
N VAL A 15 -0.64 -2.55 8.34
CA VAL A 15 -1.71 -3.12 7.51
C VAL A 15 -1.14 -3.99 6.39
N VAL A 16 -1.78 -5.14 6.20
CA VAL A 16 -1.57 -6.03 5.06
C VAL A 16 -2.89 -6.13 4.31
N ALA A 17 -2.88 -5.96 2.99
CA ALA A 17 -4.09 -6.06 2.19
C ALA A 17 -3.93 -7.04 1.04
N LEU A 18 -4.99 -7.76 0.70
CA LEU A 18 -4.99 -8.69 -0.43
C LEU A 18 -6.39 -8.82 -1.02
N SER A 19 -6.45 -9.19 -2.30
CA SER A 19 -7.74 -9.35 -2.98
C SER A 19 -8.36 -10.70 -2.62
N HIS A 20 -9.51 -10.68 -1.95
CA HIS A 20 -10.19 -11.91 -1.52
C HIS A 20 -10.82 -12.67 -2.69
N THR A 21 -11.21 -11.97 -3.76
CA THR A 21 -11.75 -12.57 -4.98
C THR A 21 -10.71 -13.35 -5.79
N LYS A 22 -9.42 -13.22 -5.45
CA LYS A 22 -8.32 -14.00 -6.06
C LYS A 22 -7.92 -15.22 -5.24
N MET A 23 -8.48 -15.40 -4.04
CA MET A 23 -8.19 -16.55 -3.19
C MET A 23 -9.10 -17.72 -3.57
N THR A 24 -8.60 -18.95 -3.42
CA THR A 24 -9.46 -20.13 -3.43
C THR A 24 -10.35 -20.15 -2.17
N PRO A 25 -11.49 -20.86 -2.18
CA PRO A 25 -12.29 -21.04 -0.97
C PRO A 25 -11.51 -21.66 0.20
N GLU A 26 -10.54 -22.52 -0.10
CA GLU A 26 -9.65 -23.11 0.90
C GLU A 26 -8.69 -22.08 1.49
N GLN A 27 -8.03 -21.27 0.65
CA GLN A 27 -7.19 -20.16 1.11
C GLN A 27 -7.99 -19.19 1.99
N LEU A 28 -9.21 -18.85 1.62
CA LEU A 28 -10.04 -17.96 2.43
C LEU A 28 -10.35 -18.58 3.81
N ARG A 29 -10.71 -19.87 3.87
CA ARG A 29 -10.95 -20.57 5.15
C ARG A 29 -9.67 -20.62 6.00
N ASN A 30 -8.55 -21.03 5.41
CA ASN A 30 -7.27 -21.18 6.11
C ASN A 30 -6.77 -19.83 6.66
N LEU A 31 -6.91 -18.75 5.89
CA LEU A 31 -6.58 -17.40 6.34
C LEU A 31 -7.48 -16.97 7.50
N ASN A 32 -8.80 -17.15 7.41
CA ASN A 32 -9.70 -16.80 8.50
C ASN A 32 -9.37 -17.58 9.78
N SER A 33 -9.08 -18.88 9.68
CA SER A 33 -8.65 -19.70 10.82
C SER A 33 -7.31 -19.23 11.40
N PHE A 34 -6.34 -18.89 10.55
CA PHE A 34 -5.05 -18.34 10.98
C PHE A 34 -5.22 -17.02 11.74
N LEU A 35 -6.04 -16.09 11.21
CA LEU A 35 -6.29 -14.79 11.82
C LEU A 35 -7.02 -14.94 13.16
N ALA A 36 -8.07 -15.77 13.22
CA ALA A 36 -8.81 -16.05 14.45
C ALA A 36 -7.91 -16.64 15.53
N LYS A 37 -7.07 -17.63 15.19
CA LYS A 37 -6.10 -18.26 16.11
C LYS A 37 -5.10 -17.25 16.69
N ASN A 38 -4.77 -16.21 15.93
CA ASN A 38 -3.82 -15.18 16.36
C ASN A 38 -4.50 -13.93 16.95
N GLY A 39 -5.83 -13.90 17.04
CA GLY A 39 -6.57 -12.72 17.51
C GLY A 39 -6.38 -11.48 16.63
N ILE A 40 -6.17 -11.68 15.33
CA ILE A 40 -5.93 -10.62 14.34
C ILE A 40 -7.24 -10.28 13.63
N GLU A 41 -7.62 -9.01 13.64
CA GLU A 41 -8.83 -8.54 12.97
C GLU A 41 -8.58 -8.33 11.47
N SER A 42 -9.60 -8.66 10.66
CA SER A 42 -9.64 -8.27 9.26
C SER A 42 -10.96 -7.56 8.92
N ARG A 43 -10.90 -6.66 7.95
CA ARG A 43 -12.05 -5.97 7.36
C ARG A 43 -12.13 -6.32 5.90
N GLN A 44 -13.29 -6.78 5.47
CA GLN A 44 -13.56 -7.03 4.06
C GLN A 44 -14.25 -5.82 3.44
N TYR A 45 -13.70 -5.36 2.32
CA TYR A 45 -14.30 -4.43 1.39
C TYR A 45 -14.74 -5.22 0.14
N THR A 46 -15.36 -4.54 -0.83
CA THR A 46 -15.94 -5.17 -2.02
C THR A 46 -15.04 -6.23 -2.67
N GLN A 47 -13.72 -5.98 -2.80
CA GLN A 47 -12.77 -6.94 -3.41
C GLN A 47 -11.50 -7.18 -2.60
N VAL A 48 -11.30 -6.44 -1.50
CA VAL A 48 -10.05 -6.39 -0.73
C VAL A 48 -10.33 -6.78 0.71
N MET A 49 -9.52 -7.67 1.25
CA MET A 49 -9.43 -7.91 2.68
C MET A 49 -8.26 -7.09 3.23
N SER A 50 -8.52 -6.24 4.21
CA SER A 50 -7.54 -5.48 4.97
C SER A 50 -7.33 -6.15 6.33
N ILE A 51 -6.11 -6.54 6.64
CA ILE A 51 -5.71 -7.21 7.87
C ILE A 51 -4.95 -6.19 8.70
N LYS A 52 -5.51 -5.84 9.87
CA LYS A 52 -4.92 -4.84 10.76
C LYS A 52 -4.14 -5.55 11.85
N ASN A 53 -2.90 -5.12 12.05
CA ASN A 53 -1.98 -5.72 13.00
C ASN A 53 -1.55 -4.67 14.02
N LYS A 54 -1.37 -5.08 15.27
CA LYS A 54 -1.00 -4.19 16.38
C LYS A 54 0.50 -3.94 16.45
N SER A 55 1.30 -4.78 15.79
CA SER A 55 2.76 -4.72 15.84
C SER A 55 3.41 -5.19 14.54
N LYS A 56 4.69 -4.82 14.35
CA LYS A 56 5.56 -5.39 13.30
C LYS A 56 5.62 -6.91 13.39
N TYR A 57 5.60 -7.48 14.59
CA TYR A 57 5.63 -8.93 14.80
C TYR A 57 4.38 -9.62 14.24
N GLU A 58 3.18 -9.14 14.58
CA GLU A 58 1.93 -9.68 14.04
C GLU A 58 1.88 -9.56 12.51
N ALA A 59 2.21 -8.39 11.98
CA ALA A 59 2.21 -8.14 10.55
C ALA A 59 3.22 -9.05 9.81
N SER A 60 4.39 -9.29 10.41
CA SER A 60 5.39 -10.21 9.88
C SER A 60 4.90 -11.65 9.87
N LYS A 61 4.17 -12.11 10.90
CA LYS A 61 3.53 -13.44 10.90
C LYS A 61 2.51 -13.58 9.78
N VAL A 62 1.69 -12.56 9.54
CA VAL A 62 0.72 -12.55 8.44
C VAL A 62 1.44 -12.65 7.09
N VAL A 63 2.45 -11.79 6.85
CA VAL A 63 3.23 -11.81 5.61
C VAL A 63 3.92 -13.15 5.39
N HIS A 64 4.52 -13.71 6.44
CA HIS A 64 5.15 -15.02 6.38
C HIS A 64 4.14 -16.09 5.96
N PHE A 65 3.00 -16.16 6.65
CA PHE A 65 1.92 -17.10 6.34
C PHE A 65 1.43 -16.97 4.90
N LEU A 66 1.16 -15.75 4.42
CA LEU A 66 0.69 -15.53 3.06
C LEU A 66 1.74 -15.96 2.02
N TYR A 67 3.00 -15.60 2.25
CA TYR A 67 4.08 -15.88 1.31
C TYR A 67 4.43 -17.37 1.23
N THR A 68 4.57 -18.06 2.36
CA THR A 68 4.94 -19.49 2.37
C THR A 68 3.82 -20.42 1.88
N ASN A 69 2.56 -19.96 1.94
CA ASN A 69 1.40 -20.73 1.50
C ASN A 69 0.87 -20.28 0.14
N ASN A 70 1.69 -19.59 -0.67
CA ASN A 70 1.38 -19.18 -2.04
C ASN A 70 0.03 -18.46 -2.20
N TYR A 71 -0.27 -17.54 -1.28
CA TYR A 71 -1.44 -16.68 -1.43
C TYR A 71 -1.27 -15.72 -2.63
N PRO A 72 -2.38 -15.20 -3.17
CA PRO A 72 -2.32 -14.11 -4.15
C PRO A 72 -1.47 -12.93 -3.65
N ARG A 73 -1.01 -12.10 -4.61
CA ARG A 73 -0.25 -10.90 -4.31
C ARG A 73 -0.97 -10.03 -3.27
N PHE A 74 -0.18 -9.50 -2.36
CA PHE A 74 -0.62 -8.72 -1.21
C PHE A 74 0.21 -7.44 -1.10
N ASP A 75 -0.37 -6.43 -0.45
CA ASP A 75 0.20 -5.11 -0.25
C ASP A 75 0.58 -4.91 1.23
N MET A 76 1.69 -4.22 1.50
CA MET A 76 2.25 -4.07 2.84
C MET A 76 2.51 -2.62 3.24
N GLY A 77 2.13 -2.28 4.46
CA GLY A 77 2.50 -1.04 5.14
C GLY A 77 1.88 0.21 4.52
N ILE A 78 2.44 1.36 4.90
CA ILE A 78 1.81 2.67 4.70
C ILE A 78 1.64 3.08 3.23
N MET A 79 2.58 2.72 2.37
CA MET A 79 2.53 2.96 0.92
C MET A 79 1.89 1.79 0.15
N GLN A 80 1.49 0.72 0.85
CA GLN A 80 0.89 -0.48 0.26
C GLN A 80 1.75 -1.08 -0.85
N ILE A 81 3.02 -1.34 -0.53
CA ILE A 81 3.99 -1.93 -1.47
C ILE A 81 3.55 -3.36 -1.78
N ASN A 82 3.36 -3.65 -3.06
CA ASN A 82 2.89 -4.96 -3.50
C ASN A 82 4.01 -6.01 -3.47
N SER A 83 3.69 -7.24 -3.07
CA SER A 83 4.61 -8.36 -2.98
C SER A 83 5.23 -8.78 -4.32
N ILE A 84 4.70 -8.31 -5.45
CA ILE A 84 5.34 -8.44 -6.78
C ILE A 84 6.76 -7.85 -6.81
N HIS A 85 7.05 -6.87 -5.97
CA HIS A 85 8.36 -6.21 -5.91
C HIS A 85 9.40 -7.02 -5.15
N LYS A 86 9.12 -8.25 -4.71
CA LYS A 86 10.10 -9.12 -4.03
C LYS A 86 11.47 -9.18 -4.72
N PRO A 87 11.60 -9.33 -6.05
CA PRO A 87 12.91 -9.32 -6.71
C PRO A 87 13.66 -7.99 -6.59
N LEU A 88 12.95 -6.86 -6.52
CA LEU A 88 13.54 -5.55 -6.28
C LEU A 88 14.03 -5.44 -4.82
N LEU A 89 13.20 -5.89 -3.88
CA LEU A 89 13.52 -5.86 -2.45
C LEU A 89 14.75 -6.72 -2.15
N ASP A 90 14.81 -7.93 -2.72
CA ASP A 90 15.93 -8.85 -2.57
C ASP A 90 17.24 -8.25 -3.06
N LYS A 91 17.22 -7.57 -4.23
CA LYS A 91 18.39 -6.86 -4.76
C LYS A 91 18.88 -5.73 -3.85
N ALA A 92 17.97 -5.13 -3.09
CA ALA A 92 18.28 -4.05 -2.15
C ALA A 92 18.60 -4.56 -0.73
N GLY A 93 18.58 -5.87 -0.49
CA GLY A 93 18.76 -6.44 0.85
C GLY A 93 17.61 -6.12 1.82
N ILE A 94 16.43 -5.79 1.29
CA ILE A 94 15.24 -5.42 2.07
C ILE A 94 14.32 -6.65 2.15
N SER A 95 13.97 -7.07 3.36
CA SER A 95 12.97 -8.13 3.55
C SER A 95 11.55 -7.54 3.46
N PHE A 96 10.54 -8.38 3.26
CA PHE A 96 9.15 -7.89 3.38
C PHE A 96 8.84 -7.31 4.76
N TYR A 97 9.48 -7.82 5.82
CA TYR A 97 9.24 -7.35 7.19
C TYR A 97 9.75 -5.92 7.40
N ASP A 98 10.76 -5.51 6.64
CA ASP A 98 11.30 -4.15 6.69
C ASP A 98 10.32 -3.12 6.12
N LEU A 99 9.36 -3.55 5.30
CA LEU A 99 8.26 -2.70 4.82
C LEU A 99 7.29 -2.26 5.92
N PHE A 100 7.42 -2.78 7.15
CA PHE A 100 6.69 -2.27 8.31
C PHE A 100 7.43 -1.16 9.06
N ASP A 101 8.68 -0.84 8.67
CA ASP A 101 9.31 0.43 9.02
C ASP A 101 8.81 1.53 8.05
N PRO A 102 8.19 2.61 8.54
CA PRO A 102 7.63 3.64 7.67
C PRO A 102 8.67 4.31 6.77
N LYS A 103 9.91 4.52 7.22
CA LYS A 103 10.94 5.18 6.42
C LYS A 103 11.34 4.30 5.25
N ILE A 104 11.58 3.01 5.50
CA ILE A 104 11.90 2.03 4.46
C ILE A 104 10.74 1.90 3.48
N ASN A 105 9.51 1.76 3.98
CA ASN A 105 8.32 1.62 3.14
C ASN A 105 8.11 2.83 2.21
N ILE A 106 8.31 4.05 2.72
CA ILE A 106 8.22 5.29 1.92
C ILE A 106 9.32 5.37 0.88
N GLN A 107 10.56 5.01 1.23
CA GLN A 107 11.68 5.01 0.28
C GLN A 107 11.45 4.01 -0.86
N VAL A 108 11.01 2.79 -0.53
CA VAL A 108 10.64 1.78 -1.53
C VAL A 108 9.48 2.27 -2.41
N GLY A 109 8.44 2.84 -1.80
CA GLY A 109 7.30 3.38 -2.54
C GLY A 109 7.69 4.52 -3.48
N ALA A 110 8.56 5.42 -3.03
CA ALA A 110 9.09 6.51 -3.86
C ALA A 110 9.91 5.97 -5.04
N TYR A 111 10.75 4.96 -4.81
CA TYR A 111 11.51 4.31 -5.87
C TYR A 111 10.60 3.64 -6.90
N VAL A 112 9.64 2.81 -6.45
CA VAL A 112 8.68 2.15 -7.36
C VAL A 112 7.92 3.19 -8.17
N LEU A 113 7.44 4.25 -7.53
CA LEU A 113 6.76 5.36 -8.21
C LEU A 113 7.66 6.02 -9.26
N ALA A 114 8.93 6.31 -8.95
CA ALA A 114 9.86 6.91 -9.89
C ALA A 114 10.03 6.04 -11.14
N THR A 115 10.14 4.71 -10.98
CA THR A 115 10.20 3.79 -12.13
C THR A 115 8.91 3.77 -12.96
N CYS A 116 7.76 4.06 -12.36
CA CYS A 116 6.51 4.26 -13.11
C CYS A 116 6.57 5.56 -13.92
N PHE A 117 7.08 6.65 -13.36
CA PHE A 117 7.25 7.92 -14.09
C PHE A 117 8.26 7.81 -15.24
N GLU A 118 9.34 7.05 -15.08
CA GLU A 118 10.31 6.81 -16.17
C GLU A 118 9.67 6.06 -17.35
N LYS A 119 8.71 5.16 -17.08
CA LYS A 119 8.04 4.34 -18.09
C LYS A 119 6.85 5.02 -18.76
N HIS A 120 6.24 6.01 -18.11
CA HIS A 120 4.98 6.60 -18.54
C HIS A 120 5.12 8.10 -18.79
N LYS A 121 4.78 8.54 -20.02
CA LYS A 121 4.97 9.92 -20.48
C LYS A 121 4.09 10.96 -19.76
N ASN A 122 3.12 10.55 -18.95
CA ASN A 122 2.26 11.45 -18.21
C ASN A 122 2.00 10.96 -16.77
N ASN A 123 1.66 11.92 -15.89
CA ASN A 123 1.47 11.68 -14.46
C ASN A 123 0.32 10.71 -14.16
N LYS A 124 -0.73 10.71 -14.99
CA LYS A 124 -1.92 9.89 -14.75
C LYS A 124 -1.59 8.42 -14.91
N ASP A 125 -0.89 8.07 -15.98
CA ASP A 125 -0.49 6.71 -16.29
C ASP A 125 0.54 6.18 -15.29
N ALA A 126 1.50 7.01 -14.88
CA ALA A 126 2.47 6.66 -13.84
C ALA A 126 1.79 6.33 -12.49
N ILE A 127 0.85 7.17 -12.04
CA ILE A 127 0.11 6.94 -10.79
C ILE A 127 -0.79 5.70 -10.90
N ASN A 128 -1.41 5.48 -12.06
CA ASN A 128 -2.22 4.30 -12.32
C ASN A 128 -1.38 3.01 -12.33
N ALA A 129 -0.20 3.04 -12.95
CA ALA A 129 0.75 1.93 -12.97
C ALA A 129 1.16 1.52 -11.56
N TYR A 130 1.48 2.49 -10.70
CA TYR A 130 1.78 2.25 -9.28
C TYR A 130 0.63 1.52 -8.56
N ASN A 131 -0.62 1.91 -8.86
CA ASN A 131 -1.81 1.37 -8.21
C ASN A 131 -2.39 0.10 -8.88
N GLY A 132 -1.72 -0.46 -9.89
CA GLY A 132 -1.98 -1.83 -10.37
C GLY A 132 -2.13 -1.99 -11.88
N LYS A 133 -2.93 -1.15 -12.54
CA LYS A 133 -3.09 -1.16 -14.01
C LYS A 133 -3.06 0.25 -14.55
N VAL A 134 -2.47 0.43 -15.73
CA VAL A 134 -2.42 1.72 -16.44
C VAL A 134 -3.80 2.06 -17.00
N ASN A 135 -4.44 1.10 -17.68
CA ASN A 135 -5.76 1.23 -18.31
C ASN A 135 -6.85 0.60 -17.43
N ASP A 136 -8.06 1.15 -17.50
CA ASP A 136 -9.27 0.66 -16.82
C ASP A 136 -9.04 0.33 -15.34
N ASN A 137 -8.30 1.20 -14.65
CA ASN A 137 -8.06 1.04 -13.23
C ASN A 137 -9.25 1.65 -12.46
N PRO A 138 -10.21 0.84 -11.96
CA PRO A 138 -11.38 1.37 -11.24
C PRO A 138 -10.99 2.08 -9.94
N TYR A 139 -9.77 1.83 -9.48
CA TYR A 139 -9.20 2.41 -8.28
C TYR A 139 -8.64 3.82 -8.50
N SER A 140 -8.29 4.17 -9.75
CA SER A 140 -7.72 5.47 -10.10
C SER A 140 -8.56 6.65 -9.61
N ALA A 141 -9.89 6.58 -9.76
CA ALA A 141 -10.78 7.65 -9.34
C ALA A 141 -10.68 7.96 -7.83
N LYS A 142 -10.54 6.92 -7.00
CA LYS A 142 -10.35 7.07 -5.54
C LYS A 142 -9.02 7.74 -5.23
N VAL A 143 -7.94 7.30 -5.88
CA VAL A 143 -6.60 7.86 -5.71
C VAL A 143 -6.56 9.33 -6.14
N PHE A 144 -7.14 9.68 -7.30
CA PHE A 144 -7.15 11.06 -7.78
C PHE A 144 -8.04 11.98 -6.94
N ALA A 145 -9.16 11.47 -6.38
CA ALA A 145 -9.97 12.24 -5.45
C ALA A 145 -9.20 12.58 -4.17
N GLU A 146 -8.52 11.60 -3.57
CA GLU A 146 -7.69 11.83 -2.37
C GLU A 146 -6.47 12.69 -2.68
N PHE A 147 -5.84 12.50 -3.85
CA PHE A 147 -4.78 13.35 -4.34
C PHE A 147 -5.23 14.80 -4.47
N LYS A 148 -6.38 15.06 -5.10
CA LYS A 148 -6.93 16.41 -5.24
C LYS A 148 -7.22 17.03 -3.87
N LYS A 149 -7.79 16.28 -2.92
CA LYS A 149 -8.06 16.75 -1.56
C LYS A 149 -6.78 17.19 -0.85
N LEU A 150 -5.76 16.33 -0.83
CA LEU A 150 -4.49 16.59 -0.15
C LEU A 150 -3.69 17.70 -0.85
N TYR A 151 -3.67 17.70 -2.18
CA TYR A 151 -2.95 18.69 -2.98
C TYR A 151 -3.59 20.08 -2.87
N SER A 152 -4.92 20.19 -2.88
CA SER A 152 -5.61 21.46 -2.67
C SER A 152 -5.38 22.03 -1.26
N SER A 153 -5.33 21.17 -0.23
CA SER A 153 -4.96 21.61 1.12
C SER A 153 -3.53 22.15 1.14
N TYR A 154 -2.60 21.41 0.55
CA TYR A 154 -1.19 21.83 0.45
C TYR A 154 -1.05 23.18 -0.26
N GLN A 155 -1.74 23.41 -1.37
CA GLN A 155 -1.70 24.71 -2.07
C GLN A 155 -2.24 25.86 -1.21
N LYS A 156 -3.35 25.62 -0.49
CA LYS A 156 -3.97 26.61 0.40
C LYS A 156 -3.08 26.97 1.60
N ASP A 157 -2.28 26.03 2.08
CA ASP A 157 -1.33 26.29 3.18
C ASP A 157 -0.01 26.88 2.66
N ARG A 158 0.39 26.56 1.42
CA ARG A 158 1.54 27.18 0.77
C ARG A 158 1.35 28.68 0.57
N THR A 159 0.13 29.15 0.25
CA THR A 159 -0.17 30.59 0.16
C THR A 159 -0.18 31.30 1.52
N LYS A 160 -0.31 30.58 2.64
CA LYS A 160 -0.19 31.15 3.99
C LYS A 160 1.26 31.33 4.44
N LEU A 161 2.20 30.50 3.96
CA LEU A 161 3.62 30.61 4.29
C LEU A 161 4.28 31.88 3.71
N TYR A 162 3.69 32.50 2.69
CA TYR A 162 4.18 33.77 2.12
C TYR A 162 3.75 35.03 2.89
N TYR A 163 2.85 34.93 3.89
CA TYR A 163 2.39 36.05 4.71
C TYR A 163 2.95 36.02 6.14
N ARG A 164 4.27 35.87 6.26
CA ARG A 164 5.01 36.39 7.42
C ARG A 164 6.19 37.18 6.89
N ASN A 165 5.93 38.44 6.58
CA ASN A 165 6.98 39.44 6.44
C ASN A 165 7.45 39.73 7.88
N PRO A 166 8.68 39.36 8.28
CA PRO A 166 9.22 39.78 9.56
C PRO A 166 9.65 41.24 9.40
N SER A 167 8.80 42.16 9.85
CA SER A 167 9.20 43.51 10.24
C SER A 167 9.90 43.47 11.59
#